data_AF-A0A364KTT6-F1
#
_entry.id   AF-A0A364KTT6-F1
#
_cell.length_a   1.000
_cell.length_b   1.000
_cell.length_c   1.000
_cell.angle_alpha   90.00
_cell.angle_beta   90.00
_cell.angle_gamma   90.00
#
_symmetry.space_group_name_H-M   'P 1'
#
loop_
_entity.id
_entity.type
_entity.pdbx_description
1 polymer ?
#
loop_
_entity_poly.entity_id
_entity_poly.type
_entity_poly.pdbx_seq_one_letter_code
_entity_poly.pdbx_strand_id
1 'polypeptide(L)'
;MFADTASLMATSQGLNFGVPALDEFNPPTIFNTPETELSGFIFSSAELDSISHSLPSDLDQVAMNIQGSQPSFTSMLEEDADDVENIIRQSDPGFQLWPVKDSPPPTTQVDVSPDLSMATMLFQEPEPAPGSEESLIVRFDRLTCGILSVKDGVTENPWRNLIWPMARESSALYHAVISMAAFHSSKDNPALRVFGMEHMRRSINFMVQGMGQMQTDAALATTLSLAFAETWDQQTSTGIQHLKGARALMRQTLRTRARRHPPSNELGRIRFLYNTWLYMDVIARITSMDETETEELSDPRFAIPEDGIHDVDPLMGCATTLFPLMGHVANLVQRIRKSDKNSFAIISQARELKNAIDRWVLPNQFNPPEDPQSELQDSIQTAYAYRWAILLYLHQAVPEVPSPSSSILANNTLKLLATVPLSSRTNILHIFPLFVASCEFEDEEDREWIMQRWVAMQNRLRIGNIDRCVEVIREVWRRRDVAKEERLRLRSRPGSRKGSMVVHGDNPSKLGNVYGASIDSNQASLGGLYSTSPTHKRQGSIVPIVEELDFEQTVRGSHHWVGVMRDWNWEGKYNTKTDQ
;
A
#
# COMPACT_ATOMS: atom_id res chain seq x y z
N MET A 1 40.03 17.39 34.42
CA MET A 1 40.84 16.64 35.41
C MET A 1 40.01 15.44 35.84
N PHE A 2 40.64 14.28 35.75
CA PHE A 2 40.16 12.93 36.05
C PHE A 2 39.49 12.77 37.41
N ALA A 3 38.49 11.88 37.50
CA ALA A 3 38.59 10.69 38.37
C ALA A 3 37.39 9.75 38.19
N ASP A 4 37.69 8.55 37.70
CA ASP A 4 36.93 7.31 37.88
C ASP A 4 36.72 7.00 39.36
N THR A 5 35.60 6.34 39.69
CA THR A 5 35.58 5.28 40.72
C THR A 5 34.56 4.22 40.32
N ALA A 6 35.07 3.01 40.15
CA ALA A 6 34.32 1.81 39.85
C ALA A 6 33.86 1.08 41.13
N SER A 7 32.76 0.35 40.96
CA SER A 7 32.43 -0.93 41.59
C SER A 7 31.97 -0.97 43.06
N LEU A 8 30.72 -1.39 43.25
CA LEU A 8 30.33 -2.34 44.28
C LEU A 8 29.16 -3.18 43.77
N MET A 9 29.47 -4.39 43.33
CA MET A 9 28.51 -5.47 43.11
C MET A 9 27.96 -5.97 44.45
N ALA A 10 26.65 -6.14 44.54
CA ALA A 10 26.02 -7.08 45.45
C ALA A 10 24.85 -7.76 44.74
N THR A 11 24.89 -9.08 44.77
CA THR A 11 24.09 -10.11 44.10
C THR A 11 22.70 -10.29 44.71
N SER A 12 21.68 -10.54 43.87
CA SER A 12 20.61 -11.49 44.19
C SER A 12 20.02 -12.13 42.92
N GLN A 13 19.97 -13.45 42.94
CA GLN A 13 19.61 -14.38 41.88
C GLN A 13 18.11 -14.39 41.53
N GLY A 14 17.79 -14.76 40.29
CA GLY A 14 16.64 -15.63 39.99
C GLY A 14 15.57 -15.07 39.07
N LEU A 15 15.70 -15.32 37.76
CA LEU A 15 14.78 -16.10 36.90
C LEU A 15 15.13 -15.84 35.43
N ASN A 16 15.89 -16.77 34.85
CA ASN A 16 16.35 -16.73 33.47
C ASN A 16 15.24 -17.29 32.56
N PHE A 17 14.46 -16.44 31.89
CA PHE A 17 13.66 -16.87 30.74
C PHE A 17 14.59 -16.92 29.53
N GLY A 18 15.08 -18.12 29.23
CA GLY A 18 15.94 -18.35 28.08
C GLY A 18 15.24 -18.00 26.77
N VAL A 19 15.84 -17.04 26.05
CA VAL A 19 15.56 -16.78 24.63
C VAL A 19 16.05 -18.01 23.83
N PRO A 20 15.25 -18.65 22.98
CA PRO A 20 15.74 -19.75 22.15
C PRO A 20 16.74 -19.22 21.11
N ALA A 21 17.89 -19.89 21.01
CA ALA A 21 18.85 -19.68 19.93
C ALA A 21 18.25 -20.07 18.57
N LEU A 22 18.61 -19.31 17.53
CA LEU A 22 18.07 -19.36 16.16
C LEU A 22 18.45 -20.60 15.31
N ASP A 23 18.89 -21.70 15.91
CA ASP A 23 19.35 -22.91 15.18
C ASP A 23 18.23 -23.94 14.90
N GLU A 24 16.95 -23.64 15.17
CA GLU A 24 15.83 -24.57 14.91
C GLU A 24 15.06 -24.35 13.59
N PHE A 25 15.54 -23.52 12.68
CA PHE A 25 15.01 -23.45 11.31
C PHE A 25 15.84 -24.31 10.35
N ASN A 26 15.50 -25.60 10.26
CA ASN A 26 16.05 -26.48 9.21
C ASN A 26 15.64 -25.97 7.81
N PRO A 27 16.58 -25.69 6.89
CA PRO A 27 16.27 -25.48 5.49
C PRO A 27 15.79 -26.79 4.84
N PRO A 28 14.95 -26.75 3.79
CA PRO A 28 14.51 -27.96 3.11
C PRO A 28 15.71 -28.65 2.46
N THR A 29 15.87 -29.94 2.76
CA THR A 29 16.89 -30.82 2.19
C THR A 29 16.62 -30.98 0.68
N ILE A 30 17.53 -30.45 -0.14
CA ILE A 30 17.55 -30.67 -1.58
C ILE A 30 17.96 -32.13 -1.81
N PHE A 31 17.06 -32.94 -2.35
CA PHE A 31 17.45 -34.22 -2.95
C PHE A 31 18.21 -33.90 -4.24
N ASN A 32 19.52 -34.19 -4.24
CA ASN A 32 20.33 -34.19 -5.45
C ASN A 32 19.80 -35.25 -6.43
N THR A 33 19.01 -34.83 -7.41
CA THR A 33 18.81 -35.59 -8.64
C THR A 33 19.94 -35.26 -9.62
N PRO A 34 20.56 -36.27 -10.27
CA PRO A 34 21.73 -36.04 -11.12
C PRO A 34 21.39 -35.17 -12.33
N GLU A 35 22.26 -34.20 -12.57
CA GLU A 35 22.33 -33.35 -13.76
C GLU A 35 22.53 -34.20 -15.01
N THR A 36 21.46 -34.62 -15.70
CA THR A 36 21.61 -35.07 -17.10
C THR A 36 20.35 -35.08 -17.96
N GLU A 37 19.21 -34.57 -17.50
CA GLU A 37 18.04 -34.39 -18.38
C GLU A 37 17.23 -33.16 -17.93
N LEU A 38 17.62 -31.95 -18.37
CA LEU A 38 16.76 -30.76 -18.41
C LEU A 38 17.47 -29.61 -19.17
N SER A 39 18.19 -29.95 -20.25
CA SER A 39 18.69 -28.97 -21.23
C SER A 39 17.68 -28.85 -22.37
N GLY A 40 16.55 -28.20 -22.07
CA GLY A 40 15.55 -27.83 -23.06
C GLY A 40 14.50 -26.97 -22.40
N PHE A 41 14.30 -25.76 -22.91
CA PHE A 41 13.35 -24.74 -22.44
C PHE A 41 13.82 -23.85 -21.27
N ILE A 42 14.92 -23.14 -21.52
CA ILE A 42 15.18 -21.83 -20.90
C ILE A 42 14.94 -20.81 -22.01
N PHE A 43 13.92 -19.97 -21.89
CA PHE A 43 13.72 -18.82 -22.77
C PHE A 43 14.22 -17.55 -22.07
N SER A 44 14.91 -16.70 -22.81
CA SER A 44 15.46 -15.44 -22.30
C SER A 44 14.38 -14.37 -22.19
N SER A 45 14.63 -13.32 -21.40
CA SER A 45 13.73 -12.16 -21.22
C SER A 45 13.27 -11.50 -22.53
N ALA A 46 14.01 -11.67 -23.63
CA ALA A 46 13.65 -11.14 -24.94
C ALA A 46 12.59 -11.98 -25.69
N GLU A 47 12.40 -13.25 -25.32
CA GLU A 47 11.42 -14.14 -25.96
C GLU A 47 10.01 -13.98 -25.38
N LEU A 48 9.90 -13.53 -24.12
CA LEU A 48 8.63 -13.17 -23.47
C LEU A 48 7.95 -11.98 -24.17
N ASP A 49 8.71 -11.01 -24.67
CA ASP A 49 8.17 -9.86 -25.42
C ASP A 49 7.60 -10.27 -26.79
N SER A 50 8.13 -11.35 -27.40
CA SER A 50 7.70 -11.81 -28.72
C SER A 50 6.34 -12.52 -28.74
N ILE A 51 5.87 -13.01 -27.58
CA ILE A 51 4.61 -13.76 -27.46
C ILE A 51 3.39 -12.82 -27.44
N SER A 52 3.61 -11.52 -27.23
CA SER A 52 2.55 -10.48 -27.28
C SER A 52 2.04 -10.16 -28.69
N HIS A 53 2.74 -10.60 -29.74
CA HIS A 53 2.39 -10.29 -31.13
C HIS A 53 2.22 -11.57 -31.97
N SER A 54 1.10 -12.27 -31.78
CA SER A 54 0.62 -13.20 -32.80
C SER A 54 -0.91 -13.34 -32.76
N LEU A 55 -1.58 -12.69 -33.73
CA LEU A 55 -2.81 -13.09 -34.46
C LEU A 55 -3.30 -11.91 -35.33
N PRO A 56 -4.07 -12.14 -36.42
CA PRO A 56 -3.66 -11.73 -37.76
C PRO A 56 -4.26 -10.41 -38.26
N SER A 57 -3.45 -9.76 -39.08
CA SER A 57 -3.77 -8.62 -39.94
C SER A 57 -4.72 -9.01 -41.07
N ASP A 58 -5.79 -8.24 -41.28
CA ASP A 58 -6.30 -7.85 -42.61
C ASP A 58 -7.43 -6.82 -42.46
N LEU A 59 -7.20 -5.59 -42.94
CA LEU A 59 -8.10 -4.80 -43.81
C LEU A 59 -7.54 -3.38 -44.03
N ASP A 60 -7.03 -3.21 -45.25
CA ASP A 60 -7.06 -2.06 -46.16
C ASP A 60 -6.83 -0.60 -45.70
N GLN A 61 -5.71 -0.09 -46.21
CA GLN A 61 -5.49 1.24 -46.81
C GLN A 61 -6.69 2.20 -46.89
N VAL A 62 -6.61 3.28 -46.12
CA VAL A 62 -6.93 4.63 -46.63
C VAL A 62 -5.81 5.57 -46.20
N ALA A 63 -5.04 6.04 -47.18
CA ALA A 63 -4.11 7.14 -47.02
C ALA A 63 -4.88 8.44 -46.78
N MET A 64 -4.71 9.07 -45.61
CA MET A 64 -4.93 10.50 -45.46
C MET A 64 -3.71 11.16 -44.82
N ASN A 65 -3.15 12.05 -45.62
CA ASN A 65 -2.02 12.91 -45.38
C ASN A 65 -2.47 14.03 -44.42
N ILE A 66 -1.98 14.08 -43.18
CA ILE A 66 -2.14 15.25 -42.30
C ILE A 66 -0.81 15.57 -41.61
N GLN A 67 -0.42 16.84 -41.78
CA GLN A 67 0.80 17.49 -41.31
C GLN A 67 1.05 17.34 -39.81
N GLY A 68 2.34 17.39 -39.46
CA GLY A 68 2.81 17.30 -38.09
C GLY A 68 2.23 18.35 -37.14
N SER A 69 1.56 17.86 -36.11
CA SER A 69 1.32 18.55 -34.85
C SER A 69 1.65 17.57 -33.73
N GLN A 70 2.72 17.85 -32.97
CA GLN A 70 2.98 17.19 -31.70
C GLN A 70 1.78 17.46 -30.76
N PRO A 71 1.24 16.46 -30.03
CA PRO A 71 0.21 16.73 -29.05
C PRO A 71 0.81 17.58 -27.92
N SER A 72 0.28 18.80 -27.75
CA SER A 72 0.62 19.73 -26.69
C SER A 72 -0.10 19.32 -25.40
N PHE A 73 0.56 19.49 -24.25
CA PHE A 73 -0.03 19.36 -22.90
C PHE A 73 -1.39 20.08 -22.73
N THR A 74 -1.63 21.11 -23.55
CA THR A 74 -2.92 21.79 -23.68
C THR A 74 -4.08 20.86 -24.02
N SER A 75 -3.92 19.90 -24.94
CA SER A 75 -5.03 18.99 -25.32
C SER A 75 -5.36 17.95 -24.24
N MET A 76 -4.47 17.76 -23.25
CA MET A 76 -4.69 16.88 -22.10
C MET A 76 -5.36 17.61 -20.93
N LEU A 77 -5.39 18.94 -20.95
CA LEU A 77 -6.07 19.77 -19.94
C LEU A 77 -7.35 20.41 -20.47
N GLU A 78 -7.56 20.48 -21.79
CA GLU A 78 -8.79 21.01 -22.39
C GLU A 78 -10.02 20.10 -22.17
N GLU A 79 -9.83 18.79 -21.93
CA GLU A 79 -10.93 17.89 -21.53
C GLU A 79 -11.30 18.02 -20.03
N ASP A 80 -10.43 18.61 -19.19
CA ASP A 80 -10.58 18.69 -17.72
C ASP A 80 -10.61 20.14 -17.16
N ALA A 81 -10.58 21.16 -18.03
CA ALA A 81 -10.62 22.56 -17.60
C ALA A 81 -11.94 22.90 -16.88
N ASP A 82 -13.04 22.27 -17.29
CA ASP A 82 -14.35 22.37 -16.65
C ASP A 82 -14.35 21.71 -15.25
N ASP A 83 -13.52 20.69 -15.00
CA ASP A 83 -13.44 19.99 -13.73
C ASP A 83 -12.60 20.73 -12.69
N VAL A 84 -11.55 21.44 -13.13
CA VAL A 84 -10.84 22.42 -12.28
C VAL A 84 -11.77 23.56 -11.87
N GLU A 85 -12.65 24.01 -12.77
CA GLU A 85 -13.66 25.03 -12.47
C GLU A 85 -14.78 24.51 -11.54
N ASN A 86 -15.12 23.21 -11.62
CA ASN A 86 -16.09 22.57 -10.72
C ASN A 86 -15.56 22.37 -9.28
N ILE A 87 -14.26 22.12 -9.11
CA ILE A 87 -13.58 22.13 -7.80
C ILE A 87 -13.65 23.53 -7.16
N ILE A 88 -13.56 24.59 -7.98
CA ILE A 88 -13.68 25.99 -7.56
C ILE A 88 -15.12 26.36 -7.17
N ARG A 89 -16.15 25.77 -7.80
CA ARG A 89 -17.58 26.10 -7.53
C ARG A 89 -18.21 25.35 -6.35
N GLN A 90 -17.76 24.15 -6.01
CA GLN A 90 -18.32 23.38 -4.89
C GLN A 90 -17.80 23.82 -3.51
N SER A 91 -16.79 24.68 -3.46
CA SER A 91 -16.17 25.16 -2.23
C SER A 91 -16.76 26.48 -1.70
N ASP A 92 -17.88 26.96 -2.26
CA ASP A 92 -18.57 28.17 -1.80
C ASP A 92 -19.92 27.86 -1.12
N PRO A 93 -19.97 27.85 0.21
CA PRO A 93 -21.08 28.41 0.94
C PRO A 93 -20.62 29.76 1.51
N GLY A 94 -21.12 30.84 0.89
CA GLY A 94 -20.74 32.22 1.16
C GLY A 94 -20.48 32.51 2.64
N PHE A 95 -19.24 32.89 2.95
CA PHE A 95 -18.85 33.26 4.31
C PHE A 95 -18.68 34.77 4.42
N GLN A 96 -19.65 35.38 5.11
CA GLN A 96 -19.55 36.74 5.63
C GLN A 96 -18.40 36.83 6.63
N LEU A 97 -17.57 37.88 6.51
CA LEU A 97 -16.58 38.25 7.53
C LEU A 97 -17.28 38.37 8.90
N TRP A 98 -16.93 37.49 9.84
CA TRP A 98 -17.22 37.73 11.25
C TRP A 98 -16.12 38.63 11.83
N PRO A 99 -16.46 39.72 12.53
CA PRO A 99 -15.45 40.58 13.14
C PRO A 99 -14.85 39.87 14.35
N VAL A 100 -13.52 39.85 14.40
CA VAL A 100 -12.71 39.47 15.56
C VAL A 100 -13.16 40.33 16.74
N LYS A 101 -13.66 39.70 17.81
CA LYS A 101 -13.96 40.40 19.07
C LYS A 101 -12.65 40.70 19.79
N ASP A 102 -12.44 41.98 20.09
CA ASP A 102 -11.38 42.47 20.96
C ASP A 102 -11.46 41.81 22.35
N SER A 103 -10.35 41.21 22.78
CA SER A 103 -10.15 40.75 24.15
C SER A 103 -9.94 41.96 25.09
N PRO A 104 -10.46 41.95 26.33
CA PRO A 104 -10.23 43.05 27.27
C PRO A 104 -8.79 43.03 27.82
N PRO A 105 -8.26 44.18 28.28
CA PRO A 105 -6.88 44.26 28.74
C PRO A 105 -6.71 43.57 30.11
N PRO A 106 -5.55 42.96 30.40
CA PRO A 106 -5.28 42.42 31.72
C PRO A 106 -5.09 43.57 32.71
N THR A 107 -5.82 43.49 33.83
CA THR A 107 -5.68 44.42 34.95
C THR A 107 -4.40 44.08 35.71
N THR A 108 -3.54 45.08 35.85
CA THR A 108 -2.26 45.04 36.57
C THR A 108 -2.47 44.87 38.08
N GLN A 109 -1.92 43.78 38.65
CA GLN A 109 -1.32 43.81 39.98
C GLN A 109 0.05 43.14 39.89
N VAL A 110 1.08 43.96 40.00
CA VAL A 110 2.49 43.59 39.95
C VAL A 110 2.95 43.46 41.39
N ASP A 111 3.36 42.26 41.80
CA ASP A 111 4.23 42.09 42.96
C ASP A 111 5.64 41.80 42.42
N VAL A 112 6.56 42.70 42.74
CA VAL A 112 7.83 42.88 42.05
C VAL A 112 8.90 41.99 42.68
N SER A 113 9.47 41.08 41.90
CA SER A 113 10.85 40.59 42.07
C SER A 113 11.58 40.82 40.74
N PRO A 114 12.37 41.88 40.60
CA PRO A 114 12.96 42.28 39.32
C PRO A 114 14.37 41.70 39.22
N ASP A 115 14.66 40.97 38.14
CA ASP A 115 15.86 41.21 37.32
C ASP A 115 16.15 40.08 36.33
N LEU A 116 15.57 38.88 36.48
CA LEU A 116 15.81 37.80 35.51
C LEU A 116 14.72 37.70 34.43
N SER A 117 13.46 38.00 34.76
CA SER A 117 12.30 37.81 33.86
C SER A 117 12.23 38.82 32.70
N MET A 118 12.58 40.09 32.92
CA MET A 118 12.56 41.09 31.84
C MET A 118 13.67 40.88 30.81
N ALA A 119 14.86 40.45 31.24
CA ALA A 119 15.93 40.13 30.32
C ALA A 119 15.51 38.97 29.40
N THR A 120 14.88 37.92 29.94
CA THR A 120 14.41 36.79 29.13
C THR A 120 13.31 37.20 28.12
N MET A 121 12.39 38.09 28.49
CA MET A 121 11.34 38.55 27.55
C MET A 121 11.87 39.52 26.48
N LEU A 122 12.90 40.31 26.76
CA LEU A 122 13.50 41.24 25.79
C LEU A 122 14.39 40.54 24.74
N PHE A 123 14.81 39.30 25.02
CA PHE A 123 15.58 38.46 24.09
C PHE A 123 14.75 37.35 23.44
N GLN A 124 13.45 37.28 23.72
CA GLN A 124 12.57 36.28 23.11
C GLN A 124 12.05 36.84 21.78
N GLU A 125 12.67 36.38 20.68
CA GLU A 125 12.19 36.65 19.33
C GLU A 125 10.71 36.23 19.25
N PRO A 126 9.79 37.09 18.74
CA PRO A 126 8.39 36.73 18.66
C PRO A 126 8.24 35.46 17.84
N GLU A 127 7.69 34.41 18.44
CA GLU A 127 7.47 33.16 17.73
C GLU A 127 6.61 33.46 16.49
N PRO A 128 7.08 33.10 15.28
CA PRO A 128 6.35 33.39 14.07
C PRO A 128 4.97 32.72 14.12
N ALA A 129 3.97 33.37 13.54
CA ALA A 129 2.60 32.87 13.56
C ALA A 129 2.58 31.42 13.01
N PRO A 130 1.82 30.48 13.60
CA PRO A 130 1.92 29.06 13.25
C PRO A 130 1.76 28.73 11.75
N GLY A 131 0.99 29.54 11.02
CA GLY A 131 0.77 29.42 9.56
C GLY A 131 1.66 30.32 8.69
N SER A 132 2.63 31.03 9.28
CA SER A 132 3.65 31.76 8.53
C SER A 132 4.50 30.81 7.68
N GLU A 133 5.05 31.32 6.58
CA GLU A 133 5.93 30.52 5.72
C GLU A 133 7.16 30.04 6.51
N GLU A 134 7.73 30.86 7.39
CA GLU A 134 8.88 30.49 8.24
C GLU A 134 8.54 29.33 9.18
N SER A 135 7.41 29.37 9.88
CA SER A 135 6.96 28.28 10.74
C SER A 135 6.72 26.98 9.95
N LEU A 136 6.14 27.10 8.76
CA LEU A 136 5.84 25.93 7.91
C LEU A 136 7.11 25.32 7.30
N ILE A 137 8.13 26.13 6.98
CA ILE A 137 9.46 25.64 6.57
C ILE A 137 10.09 24.83 7.70
N VAL A 138 10.09 25.37 8.92
CA VAL A 138 10.65 24.66 10.09
C VAL A 138 9.91 23.35 10.35
N ARG A 139 8.58 23.34 10.19
CA ARG A 139 7.76 22.11 10.30
C ARG A 139 8.05 21.12 9.19
N PHE A 140 8.22 21.60 7.95
CA PHE A 140 8.61 20.74 6.83
C PHE A 140 9.91 20.02 7.15
N ASP A 141 10.93 20.78 7.55
CA ASP A 141 12.24 20.26 7.91
C ASP A 141 12.18 19.29 9.09
N ARG A 142 11.54 19.67 10.21
CA ARG A 142 11.64 18.90 11.46
C ARG A 142 10.65 17.75 11.59
N LEU A 143 9.50 17.83 10.92
CA LEU A 143 8.41 16.86 11.09
C LEU A 143 8.10 16.15 9.78
N THR A 144 7.81 16.89 8.72
CA THR A 144 7.28 16.33 7.48
C THR A 144 8.31 15.49 6.73
N CYS A 145 9.56 15.95 6.60
CA CYS A 145 10.63 15.16 5.98
C CYS A 145 10.81 13.80 6.66
N GLY A 146 10.68 13.74 7.98
CA GLY A 146 10.87 12.52 8.77
C GLY A 146 9.77 11.47 8.60
N ILE A 147 8.61 11.86 8.03
CA ILE A 147 7.51 10.98 7.63
C ILE A 147 7.39 10.91 6.10
N LEU A 148 8.45 11.22 5.36
CA LEU A 148 8.51 11.03 3.91
C LEU A 148 9.70 10.15 3.51
N SER A 149 10.48 9.72 4.49
CA SER A 149 11.63 8.86 4.28
C SER A 149 11.95 8.00 5.50
N VAL A 150 12.32 6.74 5.26
CA VAL A 150 12.98 5.89 6.26
C VAL A 150 14.43 6.28 6.50
N LYS A 151 15.00 7.18 5.71
CA LYS A 151 16.36 7.70 5.85
C LYS A 151 16.29 9.15 6.32
N ASP A 152 16.32 9.35 7.65
CA ASP A 152 16.21 10.68 8.25
C ASP A 152 17.53 11.18 8.87
N GLY A 153 18.65 10.58 8.48
CA GLY A 153 20.00 11.04 8.85
C GLY A 153 20.29 12.45 8.32
N VAL A 154 21.28 13.10 8.91
CA VAL A 154 21.64 14.50 8.60
C VAL A 154 21.89 14.71 7.11
N THR A 155 22.54 13.75 6.46
CA THR A 155 22.88 13.82 5.03
C THR A 155 22.07 12.88 4.13
N GLU A 156 21.10 12.15 4.67
CA GLU A 156 20.43 11.10 3.90
C GLU A 156 19.04 11.47 3.38
N ASN A 157 18.31 12.35 4.06
CA ASN A 157 16.90 12.59 3.70
C ASN A 157 16.81 13.32 2.34
N PRO A 158 16.26 12.69 1.28
CA PRO A 158 16.21 13.27 -0.05
C PRO A 158 15.27 14.47 -0.13
N TRP A 159 14.28 14.58 0.76
CA TRP A 159 13.41 15.75 0.82
C TRP A 159 14.16 16.99 1.29
N ARG A 160 15.12 16.83 2.21
CA ARG A 160 16.01 17.92 2.65
C ARG A 160 17.13 18.20 1.66
N ASN A 161 17.72 17.15 1.08
CA ASN A 161 18.98 17.31 0.34
C ASN A 161 18.80 17.43 -1.18
N LEU A 162 17.66 17.01 -1.73
CA LEU A 162 17.40 17.04 -3.17
C LEU A 162 16.18 17.92 -3.52
N ILE A 163 15.07 17.75 -2.77
CA ILE A 163 13.81 18.47 -3.07
C ILE A 163 13.84 19.89 -2.54
N TRP A 164 14.21 20.11 -1.27
CA TRP A 164 14.23 21.45 -0.70
C TRP A 164 15.13 22.45 -1.45
N PRO A 165 16.36 22.10 -1.88
CA PRO A 165 17.17 23.01 -2.69
C PRO A 165 16.48 23.39 -4.00
N MET A 166 15.81 22.43 -4.65
CA MET A 166 15.04 22.68 -5.86
C MET A 166 13.80 23.55 -5.59
N ALA A 167 13.15 23.36 -4.44
CA ALA A 167 11.99 24.15 -4.04
C ALA A 167 12.35 25.64 -3.94
N ARG A 168 13.55 25.98 -3.44
CA ARG A 168 14.02 27.37 -3.39
C ARG A 168 14.20 28.03 -4.76
N GLU A 169 14.32 27.24 -5.82
CA GLU A 169 14.49 27.71 -7.20
C GLU A 169 13.17 27.64 -8.01
N SER A 170 12.11 27.06 -7.46
CA SER A 170 10.84 26.81 -8.15
C SER A 170 9.65 27.20 -7.27
N SER A 171 8.97 28.31 -7.61
CA SER A 171 7.82 28.80 -6.83
C SER A 171 6.67 27.80 -6.74
N ALA A 172 6.45 27.00 -7.79
CA ALA A 172 5.44 25.94 -7.74
C ALA A 172 5.81 24.88 -6.70
N LEU A 173 7.04 24.34 -6.78
CA LEU A 173 7.50 23.31 -5.84
C LEU A 173 7.58 23.85 -4.41
N TYR A 174 8.03 25.09 -4.24
CA TYR A 174 8.05 25.77 -2.95
C TYR A 174 6.68 25.71 -2.29
N HIS A 175 5.64 26.19 -2.98
CA HIS A 175 4.30 26.18 -2.40
C HIS A 175 3.71 24.78 -2.24
N ALA A 176 4.05 23.81 -3.10
CA ALA A 176 3.63 22.42 -2.90
C ALA A 176 4.22 21.83 -1.60
N VAL A 177 5.51 22.09 -1.32
CA VAL A 177 6.19 21.64 -0.10
C VAL A 177 5.59 22.30 1.15
N ILE A 178 5.33 23.60 1.11
CA ILE A 178 4.69 24.31 2.23
C ILE A 178 3.27 23.83 2.46
N SER A 179 2.52 23.59 1.38
CA SER A 179 1.17 23.01 1.45
C SER A 179 1.17 21.65 2.16
N MET A 180 2.08 20.75 1.76
CA MET A 180 2.26 19.44 2.37
C MET A 180 2.58 19.54 3.88
N ALA A 181 3.45 20.48 4.28
CA ALA A 181 3.78 20.69 5.68
C ALA A 181 2.61 21.25 6.51
N ALA A 182 1.81 22.13 5.92
CA ALA A 182 0.60 22.67 6.54
C ALA A 182 -0.47 21.60 6.73
N PHE A 183 -0.70 20.72 5.74
CA PHE A 183 -1.65 19.61 5.88
C PHE A 183 -1.20 18.59 6.91
N HIS A 184 0.07 18.19 6.92
CA HIS A 184 0.60 17.31 7.96
C HIS A 184 0.41 17.92 9.36
N SER A 185 0.67 19.22 9.51
CA SER A 185 0.50 19.93 10.79
C SER A 185 -0.97 20.23 11.15
N SER A 186 -1.91 20.04 10.22
CA SER A 186 -3.33 20.34 10.46
C SER A 186 -3.98 19.42 11.51
N LYS A 187 -3.39 18.24 11.75
CA LYS A 187 -3.80 17.35 12.84
C LYS A 187 -3.53 17.95 14.22
N ASP A 188 -2.45 18.70 14.38
CA ASP A 188 -2.13 19.38 15.63
C ASP A 188 -2.86 20.72 15.75
N ASN A 189 -2.97 21.45 14.63
CA ASN A 189 -3.65 22.73 14.57
C ASN A 189 -4.55 22.78 13.32
N PRO A 190 -5.87 22.52 13.46
CA PRO A 190 -6.81 22.51 12.33
C PRO A 190 -6.82 23.78 11.50
N ALA A 191 -6.43 24.94 12.06
CA ALA A 191 -6.37 26.20 11.33
C ALA A 191 -5.32 26.18 10.20
N LEU A 192 -4.27 25.35 10.33
CA LEU A 192 -3.22 25.20 9.32
C LEU A 192 -3.74 24.60 8.00
N ARG A 193 -4.89 23.93 8.02
CA ARG A 193 -5.52 23.40 6.81
C ARG A 193 -5.81 24.50 5.78
N VAL A 194 -6.25 25.67 6.23
CA VAL A 194 -6.54 26.81 5.34
C VAL A 194 -5.28 27.28 4.61
N PHE A 195 -4.15 27.33 5.32
CA PHE A 195 -2.85 27.66 4.73
C PHE A 195 -2.41 26.59 3.73
N GLY A 196 -2.62 25.31 4.05
CA GLY A 196 -2.35 24.19 3.14
C GLY A 196 -3.08 24.34 1.82
N MET A 197 -4.36 24.71 1.86
CA MET A 197 -5.20 24.94 0.67
C MET A 197 -4.74 26.14 -0.14
N GLU A 198 -4.41 27.27 0.50
CA GLU A 198 -3.94 28.45 -0.23
C GLU A 198 -2.60 28.19 -0.92
N HIS A 199 -1.66 27.52 -0.25
CA HIS A 199 -0.38 27.15 -0.86
C HIS A 199 -0.55 26.11 -1.99
N MET A 200 -1.45 25.15 -1.84
CA MET A 200 -1.79 24.22 -2.91
C MET A 200 -2.27 24.97 -4.16
N ARG A 201 -3.21 25.91 -3.98
CA ARG A 201 -3.74 26.75 -5.07
C ARG A 201 -2.64 27.59 -5.73
N ARG A 202 -1.77 28.22 -4.93
CA ARG A 202 -0.62 28.99 -5.44
C ARG A 202 0.34 28.09 -6.24
N SER A 203 0.64 26.89 -5.75
CA SER A 203 1.49 25.92 -6.45
C SER A 203 0.93 25.58 -7.84
N ILE A 204 -0.35 25.23 -7.91
CA ILE A 204 -1.02 24.90 -9.18
C ILE A 204 -0.98 26.10 -10.13
N ASN A 205 -1.28 27.30 -9.65
CA ASN A 205 -1.21 28.52 -10.46
C ASN A 205 0.19 28.77 -11.04
N PHE A 206 1.25 28.61 -10.24
CA PHE A 206 2.61 28.75 -10.73
C PHE A 206 2.99 27.66 -11.73
N MET A 207 2.49 26.43 -11.54
CA MET A 207 2.71 25.34 -12.49
C MET A 207 2.07 25.65 -13.84
N VAL A 208 0.83 26.16 -13.84
CA VAL A 208 0.09 26.59 -15.05
C VAL A 208 0.78 27.77 -15.73
N GLN A 209 1.19 28.80 -14.98
CA GLN A 209 1.89 29.97 -15.54
C GLN A 209 3.27 29.62 -16.13
N GLY A 210 3.98 28.67 -15.52
CA GLY A 210 5.29 28.20 -15.95
C GLY A 210 5.26 27.07 -16.99
N MET A 211 4.07 26.69 -17.48
CA MET A 211 3.92 25.57 -18.42
C MET A 211 4.82 25.75 -19.66
N GLY A 212 5.52 24.68 -20.03
CA GLY A 212 6.44 24.65 -21.17
C GLY A 212 7.83 25.23 -20.91
N GLN A 213 8.03 26.02 -19.85
CA GLN A 213 9.35 26.56 -19.45
C GLN A 213 9.91 25.91 -18.19
N MET A 214 9.03 25.33 -17.36
CA MET A 214 9.42 24.67 -16.12
C MET A 214 10.30 23.44 -16.40
N GLN A 215 11.36 23.29 -15.61
CA GLN A 215 12.20 22.09 -15.67
C GLN A 215 11.38 20.86 -15.31
N THR A 216 11.54 19.78 -16.08
CA THR A 216 10.70 18.57 -15.91
C THR A 216 10.86 17.94 -14.51
N ASP A 217 12.05 18.00 -13.92
CA ASP A 217 12.28 17.57 -12.52
C ASP A 217 11.47 18.38 -11.51
N ALA A 218 11.43 19.70 -11.70
CA ALA A 218 10.72 20.58 -10.81
C ALA A 218 9.21 20.39 -10.96
N ALA A 219 8.71 20.22 -12.19
CA ALA A 219 7.32 19.89 -12.44
C ALA A 219 6.95 18.57 -11.77
N LEU A 220 7.74 17.51 -12.00
CA LEU A 220 7.54 16.19 -11.43
C LEU A 220 7.57 16.19 -9.89
N ALA A 221 8.57 16.85 -9.29
CA ALA A 221 8.66 17.00 -7.83
C ALA A 221 7.46 17.78 -7.26
N THR A 222 6.99 18.81 -7.98
CA THR A 222 5.81 19.59 -7.59
C THR A 222 4.58 18.69 -7.59
N THR A 223 4.34 17.97 -8.68
CA THR A 223 3.19 17.06 -8.83
C THR A 223 3.22 15.95 -7.77
N LEU A 224 4.37 15.34 -7.49
CA LEU A 224 4.49 14.32 -6.43
C LEU A 224 4.27 14.91 -5.03
N SER A 225 4.74 16.13 -4.76
CA SER A 225 4.49 16.81 -3.49
C SER A 225 3.01 17.12 -3.29
N LEU A 226 2.31 17.54 -4.35
CA LEU A 226 0.86 17.74 -4.33
C LEU A 226 0.09 16.43 -4.13
N ALA A 227 0.53 15.34 -4.78
CA ALA A 227 -0.05 14.01 -4.57
C ALA A 227 0.03 13.58 -3.09
N PHE A 228 1.19 13.74 -2.44
CA PHE A 228 1.29 13.49 -0.99
C PHE A 228 0.39 14.40 -0.17
N ALA A 229 0.41 15.70 -0.43
CA ALA A 229 -0.39 16.69 0.28
C ALA A 229 -1.89 16.33 0.26
N GLU A 230 -2.43 15.92 -0.88
CA GLU A 230 -3.83 15.51 -1.00
C GLU A 230 -4.15 14.20 -0.26
N THR A 231 -3.22 13.24 -0.22
CA THR A 231 -3.45 11.97 0.50
C THR A 231 -3.51 12.12 2.02
N TRP A 232 -3.06 13.25 2.58
CA TRP A 232 -3.01 13.48 4.02
C TRP A 232 -4.20 14.25 4.58
N ASP A 233 -4.93 15.00 3.75
CA ASP A 233 -6.18 15.64 4.16
C ASP A 233 -7.37 14.69 3.94
N GLN A 234 -8.24 14.59 4.94
CA GLN A 234 -9.38 13.66 4.92
C GLN A 234 -10.53 14.13 4.02
N GLN A 235 -10.46 15.36 3.52
CA GLN A 235 -11.53 16.01 2.76
C GLN A 235 -11.14 16.28 1.30
N THR A 236 -9.93 15.92 0.89
CA THR A 236 -9.43 16.05 -0.48
C THR A 236 -9.55 14.74 -1.27
N SER A 237 -9.34 14.86 -2.59
CA SER A 237 -9.29 13.72 -3.51
C SER A 237 -8.19 12.72 -3.16
N THR A 238 -8.21 11.55 -3.77
CA THR A 238 -7.22 10.47 -3.59
C THR A 238 -5.82 10.79 -4.16
N GLY A 239 -5.60 11.96 -4.77
CA GLY A 239 -4.33 12.34 -5.40
C GLY A 239 -4.05 11.62 -6.73
N ILE A 240 -4.97 10.77 -7.21
CA ILE A 240 -4.79 9.94 -8.41
C ILE A 240 -4.56 10.80 -9.66
N GLN A 241 -5.21 11.96 -9.78
CA GLN A 241 -5.00 12.84 -10.93
C GLN A 241 -3.58 13.39 -10.99
N HIS A 242 -2.99 13.77 -9.85
CA HIS A 242 -1.58 14.14 -9.78
C HIS A 242 -0.68 12.99 -10.22
N LEU A 243 -1.00 11.75 -9.86
CA LEU A 243 -0.22 10.57 -10.30
C LEU A 243 -0.31 10.32 -11.80
N LYS A 244 -1.48 10.52 -12.43
CA LYS A 244 -1.64 10.49 -13.89
C LYS A 244 -0.74 11.52 -14.56
N GLY A 245 -0.72 12.76 -14.06
CA GLY A 245 0.18 13.82 -14.54
C GLY A 245 1.66 13.51 -14.32
N ALA A 246 2.02 13.02 -13.13
CA ALA A 246 3.39 12.65 -12.78
C ALA A 246 3.95 11.56 -13.69
N ARG A 247 3.11 10.61 -14.10
CA ARG A 247 3.50 9.57 -15.07
C ARG A 247 3.89 10.15 -16.43
N ALA A 248 3.10 11.09 -16.95
CA ALA A 248 3.41 11.74 -18.23
C ALA A 248 4.74 12.51 -18.14
N LEU A 249 4.95 13.24 -17.04
CA LEU A 249 6.20 13.96 -16.75
C LEU A 249 7.39 13.02 -16.58
N MET A 250 7.19 11.87 -15.94
CA MET A 250 8.23 10.84 -15.79
C MET A 250 8.64 10.30 -17.16
N ARG A 251 7.68 9.91 -17.99
CA ARG A 251 7.93 9.44 -19.36
C ARG A 251 8.72 10.46 -20.18
N GLN A 252 8.35 11.75 -20.09
CA GLN A 252 9.09 12.83 -20.74
C GLN A 252 10.52 12.98 -20.19
N THR A 253 10.67 12.88 -18.86
CA THR A 253 11.97 12.93 -18.18
C THR A 253 12.91 11.83 -18.67
N LEU A 254 12.43 10.58 -18.68
CA LEU A 254 13.21 9.42 -19.11
C LEU A 254 13.60 9.52 -20.59
N ARG A 255 12.68 9.98 -21.46
CA ARG A 255 12.94 10.17 -22.90
C ARG A 255 13.98 11.27 -23.16
N THR A 256 13.86 12.40 -22.47
CA THR A 256 14.77 13.55 -22.65
C THR A 256 16.18 13.21 -22.19
N ARG A 257 16.29 12.45 -21.10
CA ARG A 257 17.58 12.10 -20.49
C ARG A 257 18.18 10.79 -20.96
N ALA A 258 17.43 9.92 -21.63
CA ALA A 258 17.98 8.75 -22.30
C ALA A 258 19.08 9.08 -23.31
N ARG A 259 19.18 10.34 -23.75
CA ARG A 259 20.19 10.84 -24.68
C ARG A 259 21.41 11.49 -24.01
N ARG A 260 21.48 11.55 -22.67
CA ARG A 260 22.56 12.21 -21.92
C ARG A 260 23.06 11.31 -20.79
N HIS A 261 24.34 11.41 -20.44
CA HIS A 261 24.88 10.84 -19.20
C HIS A 261 24.83 11.92 -18.11
N PRO A 262 23.77 11.96 -17.27
CA PRO A 262 23.67 12.98 -16.23
C PRO A 262 24.76 12.79 -15.16
N PRO A 263 25.21 13.88 -14.51
CA PRO A 263 26.07 13.78 -13.33
C PRO A 263 25.39 13.01 -12.20
N SER A 264 26.18 12.45 -11.27
CA SER A 264 25.71 11.51 -10.24
C SER A 264 24.63 12.08 -9.33
N ASN A 265 24.72 13.36 -8.96
CA ASN A 265 23.72 14.05 -8.15
C ASN A 265 22.36 14.19 -8.86
N GLU A 266 22.37 14.54 -10.15
CA GLU A 266 21.16 14.62 -10.97
C GLU A 266 20.55 13.24 -11.14
N LEU A 267 21.36 12.20 -11.39
CA LEU A 267 20.89 10.83 -11.49
C LEU A 267 20.24 10.34 -10.18
N GLY A 268 20.86 10.62 -9.03
CA GLY A 268 20.33 10.27 -7.72
C GLY A 268 18.96 10.92 -7.46
N ARG A 269 18.80 12.18 -7.86
CA ARG A 269 17.52 12.90 -7.78
C ARG A 269 16.44 12.30 -8.69
N ILE A 270 16.76 11.99 -9.94
CA ILE A 270 15.79 11.39 -10.85
C ILE A 270 15.37 10.01 -10.34
N ARG A 271 16.33 9.21 -9.87
CA ARG A 271 16.06 7.90 -9.25
C ARG A 271 15.12 8.04 -8.05
N PHE A 272 15.36 9.01 -7.19
CA PHE A 272 14.49 9.31 -6.05
C PHE A 272 13.06 9.67 -6.50
N LEU A 273 12.91 10.58 -7.48
CA LEU A 273 11.58 10.94 -8.01
C LEU A 273 10.89 9.76 -8.69
N TYR A 274 11.64 8.91 -9.41
CA TYR A 274 11.13 7.70 -10.03
C TYR A 274 10.63 6.69 -9.00
N ASN A 275 11.43 6.39 -7.98
CA ASN A 275 11.03 5.47 -6.91
C ASN A 275 9.83 6.02 -6.11
N THR A 276 9.79 7.33 -5.88
CA THR A 276 8.65 8.01 -5.23
C THR A 276 7.38 7.86 -6.06
N TRP A 277 7.46 8.12 -7.37
CA TRP A 277 6.34 7.90 -8.28
C TRP A 277 5.91 6.44 -8.31
N LEU A 278 6.85 5.50 -8.45
CA LEU A 278 6.57 4.05 -8.51
C LEU A 278 5.84 3.57 -7.25
N TYR A 279 6.30 3.98 -6.07
CA TYR A 279 5.63 3.68 -4.81
C TYR A 279 4.18 4.16 -4.83
N MET A 280 3.97 5.45 -5.12
CA MET A 280 2.64 6.05 -5.08
C MET A 280 1.71 5.44 -6.13
N ASP A 281 2.22 5.17 -7.34
CA ASP A 281 1.48 4.55 -8.44
C ASP A 281 1.03 3.11 -8.10
N VAL A 282 1.93 2.30 -7.53
CA VAL A 282 1.59 0.92 -7.11
C VAL A 282 0.55 0.94 -6.02
N ILE A 283 0.72 1.74 -4.96
CA ILE A 283 -0.24 1.82 -3.87
C ILE A 283 -1.60 2.35 -4.36
N ALA A 284 -1.60 3.37 -5.22
CA ALA A 284 -2.83 3.89 -5.82
C ALA A 284 -3.54 2.81 -6.65
N ARG A 285 -2.84 2.05 -7.50
CA ARG A 285 -3.47 0.98 -8.28
C ARG A 285 -4.02 -0.17 -7.44
N ILE A 286 -3.38 -0.49 -6.31
CA ILE A 286 -3.90 -1.48 -5.37
C ILE A 286 -5.18 -0.98 -4.69
N THR A 287 -5.23 0.31 -4.35
CA THR A 287 -6.31 0.90 -3.54
C THR A 287 -7.43 1.54 -4.38
N SER A 288 -7.23 1.73 -5.68
CA SER A 288 -8.19 2.39 -6.58
C SER A 288 -9.14 1.44 -7.31
N MET A 289 -10.31 1.97 -7.70
CA MET A 289 -11.29 1.30 -8.58
C MET A 289 -11.03 1.56 -10.06
N ASP A 290 -10.32 2.64 -10.40
CA ASP A 290 -10.09 3.05 -11.77
C ASP A 290 -8.92 2.31 -12.41
N GLU A 291 -9.13 1.92 -13.67
CA GLU A 291 -8.05 1.38 -14.51
C GLU A 291 -7.31 2.55 -15.14
N THR A 292 -6.00 2.56 -14.93
CA THR A 292 -5.09 3.39 -15.71
C THR A 292 -4.44 2.49 -16.74
N GLU A 293 -4.57 2.78 -18.04
CA GLU A 293 -3.78 2.09 -19.06
C GLU A 293 -2.29 2.13 -18.67
N THR A 294 -1.63 0.97 -18.64
CA THR A 294 -0.25 0.88 -18.22
C THR A 294 0.68 0.30 -19.28
N GLU A 295 1.55 1.14 -19.83
CA GLU A 295 2.87 0.75 -20.31
C GLU A 295 3.88 0.77 -19.15
N GLU A 296 4.65 -0.29 -18.97
CA GLU A 296 5.72 -0.31 -17.98
C GLU A 296 6.77 0.74 -18.29
N LEU A 297 6.93 1.71 -17.37
CA LEU A 297 8.03 2.66 -17.44
C LEU A 297 9.26 1.99 -16.81
N SER A 298 10.06 1.31 -17.62
CA SER A 298 11.36 0.77 -17.20
C SER A 298 12.49 1.58 -17.84
N ASP A 299 13.47 1.95 -17.04
CA ASP A 299 14.72 2.57 -17.51
C ASP A 299 15.88 1.67 -17.06
N PRO A 300 16.65 1.07 -18.00
CA PRO A 300 17.78 0.21 -17.67
C PRO A 300 18.82 0.89 -16.77
N ARG A 301 18.88 2.23 -16.71
CA ARG A 301 19.78 2.97 -15.80
C ARG A 301 19.40 2.84 -14.32
N PHE A 302 18.15 2.48 -14.03
CA PHE A 302 17.68 2.20 -12.67
C PHE A 302 17.66 0.70 -12.37
N ALA A 303 18.10 -0.15 -13.30
CA ALA A 303 18.31 -1.56 -13.03
C ALA A 303 19.31 -1.68 -11.86
N ILE A 304 18.91 -2.43 -10.86
CA ILE A 304 19.72 -2.66 -9.68
C ILE A 304 20.64 -3.84 -10.02
N PRO A 305 21.98 -3.67 -10.01
CA PRO A 305 22.89 -4.79 -10.26
C PRO A 305 22.63 -5.92 -9.26
N GLU A 306 22.63 -7.17 -9.71
CA GLU A 306 22.49 -8.34 -8.81
C GLU A 306 23.71 -8.47 -7.88
N ASP A 307 24.90 -8.13 -8.43
CA ASP A 307 26.16 -8.11 -7.70
C ASP A 307 26.49 -6.67 -7.30
N GLY A 308 26.37 -6.35 -6.01
CA GLY A 308 26.74 -5.03 -5.51
C GLY A 308 26.34 -4.77 -4.06
N ILE A 309 26.73 -3.60 -3.57
CA ILE A 309 26.23 -3.06 -2.30
C ILE A 309 25.04 -2.16 -2.62
N HIS A 310 23.90 -2.44 -2.00
CA HIS A 310 22.65 -1.76 -2.26
C HIS A 310 22.37 -0.66 -1.24
N ASP A 311 21.65 0.38 -1.62
CA ASP A 311 21.14 1.36 -0.68
C ASP A 311 19.72 1.00 -0.26
N VAL A 312 19.39 1.25 1.01
CA VAL A 312 17.99 1.26 1.46
C VAL A 312 17.27 2.40 0.75
N ASP A 313 16.14 2.11 0.10
CA ASP A 313 15.37 3.16 -0.56
C ASP A 313 14.62 4.02 0.47
N PRO A 314 14.61 5.35 0.32
CA PRO A 314 13.88 6.27 1.19
C PRO A 314 12.42 5.93 1.45
N LEU A 315 11.67 5.37 0.49
CA LEU A 315 10.23 5.18 0.60
C LEU A 315 9.80 3.71 0.40
N MET A 316 10.69 2.86 -0.10
CA MET A 316 10.42 1.43 -0.30
C MET A 316 11.31 0.54 0.59
N GLY A 317 12.24 1.12 1.35
CA GLY A 317 13.16 0.38 2.20
C GLY A 317 14.00 -0.61 1.39
N CYS A 318 14.07 -1.86 1.85
CA CYS A 318 14.74 -2.93 1.13
C CYS A 318 13.87 -3.57 0.02
N ALA A 319 12.59 -3.20 -0.09
CA ALA A 319 11.64 -3.86 -0.98
C ALA A 319 11.61 -3.31 -2.41
N THR A 320 12.54 -2.44 -2.81
CA THR A 320 12.54 -1.73 -4.10
C THR A 320 12.28 -2.61 -5.32
N THR A 321 12.89 -3.80 -5.39
CA THR A 321 12.72 -4.74 -6.51
C THR A 321 11.41 -5.54 -6.46
N LEU A 322 10.69 -5.51 -5.35
CA LEU A 322 9.37 -6.15 -5.20
C LEU A 322 8.25 -5.28 -5.79
N PHE A 323 8.40 -3.95 -5.77
CA PHE A 323 7.35 -3.02 -6.21
C PHE A 323 6.90 -3.20 -7.67
N PRO A 324 7.78 -3.48 -8.65
CA PRO A 324 7.34 -3.84 -10.00
C PRO A 324 6.41 -5.06 -10.02
N LEU A 325 6.75 -6.13 -9.26
CA LEU A 325 5.90 -7.32 -9.14
C LEU A 325 4.56 -7.00 -8.46
N MET A 326 4.57 -6.16 -7.41
CA MET A 326 3.34 -5.67 -6.78
C MET A 326 2.49 -4.88 -7.77
N GLY A 327 3.11 -4.09 -8.64
CA GLY A 327 2.45 -3.38 -9.73
C GLY A 327 1.78 -4.34 -10.72
N HIS A 328 2.43 -5.44 -11.10
CA HIS A 328 1.82 -6.46 -11.96
C HIS A 328 0.64 -7.15 -11.28
N VAL A 329 0.75 -7.47 -9.99
CA VAL A 329 -0.36 -7.99 -9.20
C VAL A 329 -1.51 -6.99 -9.18
N ALA A 330 -1.26 -5.71 -8.92
CA ALA A 330 -2.29 -4.67 -8.93
C ALA A 330 -3.05 -4.61 -10.26
N ASN A 331 -2.34 -4.63 -11.40
CA ASN A 331 -2.93 -4.64 -12.74
C ASN A 331 -3.78 -5.90 -12.98
N LEU A 332 -3.29 -7.06 -12.56
CA LEU A 332 -4.05 -8.30 -12.68
C LEU A 332 -5.34 -8.23 -11.85
N VAL A 333 -5.26 -7.77 -10.60
CA VAL A 333 -6.41 -7.68 -9.70
C VAL A 333 -7.44 -6.65 -10.19
N GLN A 334 -7.01 -5.52 -10.76
CA GLN A 334 -7.93 -4.54 -11.38
C GLN A 334 -8.77 -5.19 -12.50
N ARG A 335 -8.16 -6.02 -13.36
CA ARG A 335 -8.90 -6.77 -14.40
C ARG A 335 -9.81 -7.84 -13.81
N ILE A 336 -9.35 -8.56 -12.78
CA ILE A 336 -10.13 -9.58 -12.07
C ILE A 336 -11.44 -8.99 -11.51
N ARG A 337 -11.36 -7.81 -10.87
CA ARG A 337 -12.51 -7.15 -10.23
C ARG A 337 -13.62 -6.76 -11.20
N LYS A 338 -13.32 -6.62 -12.49
CA LYS A 338 -14.27 -6.33 -13.58
C LYS A 338 -14.81 -7.56 -14.30
N SER A 339 -14.24 -8.74 -14.02
CA SER A 339 -14.65 -10.01 -14.63
C SER A 339 -15.47 -10.82 -13.65
N ASP A 340 -16.48 -11.57 -14.13
CA ASP A 340 -17.30 -12.44 -13.29
C ASP A 340 -16.55 -13.67 -12.77
N LYS A 341 -15.50 -14.09 -13.48
CA LYS A 341 -14.70 -15.28 -13.14
C LYS A 341 -13.24 -15.12 -13.51
N ASN A 342 -12.39 -15.95 -12.92
CA ASN A 342 -10.99 -16.07 -13.30
C ASN A 342 -10.88 -17.00 -14.51
N SER A 343 -10.40 -16.47 -15.64
CA SER A 343 -10.11 -17.27 -16.83
C SER A 343 -8.82 -18.06 -16.64
N PHE A 344 -8.58 -19.10 -17.46
CA PHE A 344 -7.31 -19.83 -17.42
C PHE A 344 -6.09 -18.94 -17.69
N ALA A 345 -6.24 -17.87 -18.49
CA ALA A 345 -5.18 -16.89 -18.72
C ALA A 345 -4.86 -16.10 -17.43
N ILE A 346 -5.89 -15.64 -16.70
CA ILE A 346 -5.74 -14.99 -15.39
C ILE A 346 -5.04 -15.93 -14.39
N ILE A 347 -5.48 -17.19 -14.34
CA ILE A 347 -4.90 -18.19 -13.41
C ILE A 347 -3.43 -18.48 -13.76
N SER A 348 -3.09 -18.61 -15.04
CA SER A 348 -1.68 -18.81 -15.45
C SER A 348 -0.82 -17.61 -15.08
N GLN A 349 -1.28 -16.39 -15.38
CA GLN A 349 -0.55 -15.17 -15.06
C GLN A 349 -0.39 -14.98 -13.54
N ALA A 350 -1.44 -15.27 -12.76
CA ALA A 350 -1.37 -15.25 -11.29
C ALA A 350 -0.33 -16.24 -10.76
N ARG A 351 -0.27 -17.46 -11.32
CA ARG A 351 0.73 -18.47 -10.95
C ARG A 351 2.15 -18.02 -11.27
N GLU A 352 2.36 -17.39 -12.43
CA GLU A 352 3.67 -16.85 -12.81
C GLU A 352 4.11 -15.73 -11.86
N LEU A 353 3.22 -14.79 -11.55
CA LEU A 353 3.47 -13.72 -10.58
C LEU A 353 3.75 -14.28 -9.19
N LYS A 354 2.94 -15.25 -8.72
CA LYS A 354 3.18 -15.92 -7.45
C LYS A 354 4.56 -16.56 -7.41
N ASN A 355 4.96 -17.29 -8.45
CA ASN A 355 6.28 -17.91 -8.53
C ASN A 355 7.41 -16.88 -8.51
N ALA A 356 7.25 -15.74 -9.20
CA ALA A 356 8.21 -14.65 -9.20
C ALA A 356 8.36 -14.04 -7.79
N ILE A 357 7.24 -13.78 -7.11
CA ILE A 357 7.23 -13.25 -5.74
C ILE A 357 7.76 -14.28 -4.73
N ASP A 358 7.53 -15.57 -4.97
CA ASP A 358 8.05 -16.63 -4.11
C ASP A 358 9.57 -16.81 -4.20
N ARG A 359 10.13 -16.59 -5.39
CA ARG A 359 11.57 -16.60 -5.66
C ARG A 359 12.25 -15.27 -5.36
N TRP A 360 11.48 -14.21 -5.14
CA TRP A 360 12.03 -12.90 -4.81
C TRP A 360 12.81 -12.99 -3.49
N VAL A 361 14.07 -12.57 -3.56
CA VAL A 361 14.99 -12.50 -2.43
C VAL A 361 15.59 -11.11 -2.36
N LEU A 362 15.93 -10.70 -1.14
CA LEU A 362 16.66 -9.47 -0.94
C LEU A 362 18.11 -9.61 -1.38
N PRO A 363 18.73 -8.52 -1.85
CA PRO A 363 20.17 -8.46 -2.01
C PRO A 363 20.92 -8.81 -0.71
N ASN A 364 22.12 -9.36 -0.88
CA ASN A 364 22.92 -9.85 0.25
C ASN A 364 23.60 -8.73 1.06
N GLN A 365 23.78 -7.55 0.46
CA GLN A 365 24.55 -6.45 1.06
C GLN A 365 23.82 -5.13 0.90
N PHE A 366 23.64 -4.43 2.03
CA PHE A 366 23.10 -3.07 2.06
C PHE A 366 24.03 -2.14 2.82
N ASN A 367 24.12 -0.89 2.36
CA ASN A 367 24.69 0.19 3.15
C ASN A 367 23.75 0.48 4.33
N PRO A 368 24.25 0.44 5.58
CA PRO A 368 23.44 0.79 6.74
C PRO A 368 23.04 2.28 6.67
N PRO A 369 21.80 2.64 7.02
CA PRO A 369 21.40 4.04 7.16
C PRO A 369 22.20 4.76 8.25
N GLU A 370 22.33 6.08 8.12
CA GLU A 370 22.98 6.95 9.12
C GLU A 370 22.10 7.17 10.37
N ASP A 371 20.77 7.20 10.21
CA ASP A 371 19.84 7.38 11.33
C ASP A 371 19.84 6.13 12.22
N PRO A 372 20.17 6.25 13.53
CA PRO A 372 20.09 5.13 14.47
C PRO A 372 18.70 4.50 14.61
N GLN A 373 17.63 5.23 14.29
CA GLN A 373 16.26 4.71 14.29
C GLN A 373 15.89 3.98 12.98
N SER A 374 16.83 3.89 12.04
CA SER A 374 16.65 3.26 10.73
C SER A 374 17.49 1.99 10.63
N GLU A 375 17.26 1.06 11.55
CA GLU A 375 17.97 -0.22 11.53
C GLU A 375 17.69 -0.99 10.23
N LEU A 376 18.76 -1.53 9.62
CA LEU A 376 18.65 -2.31 8.40
C LEU A 376 17.73 -3.53 8.59
N GLN A 377 17.81 -4.17 9.76
CA GLN A 377 17.01 -5.35 10.07
C GLN A 377 15.51 -5.05 10.07
N ASP A 378 15.08 -3.88 10.55
CA ASP A 378 13.68 -3.45 10.48
C ASP A 378 13.22 -3.28 9.04
N SER A 379 14.09 -2.75 8.17
CA SER A 379 13.80 -2.59 6.74
C SER A 379 13.67 -3.94 6.02
N ILE A 380 14.51 -4.91 6.40
CA ILE A 380 14.44 -6.29 5.89
C ILE A 380 13.13 -6.97 6.33
N GLN A 381 12.77 -6.89 7.62
CA GLN A 381 11.52 -7.46 8.13
C GLN A 381 10.31 -6.83 7.45
N THR A 382 10.31 -5.50 7.30
CA THR A 382 9.26 -4.77 6.60
C THR A 382 9.16 -5.21 5.15
N ALA A 383 10.28 -5.41 4.45
CA ALA A 383 10.27 -5.86 3.06
C ALA A 383 9.65 -7.27 2.90
N TYR A 384 9.95 -8.19 3.81
CA TYR A 384 9.27 -9.49 3.83
C TYR A 384 7.79 -9.37 4.21
N ALA A 385 7.40 -8.42 5.05
CA ALA A 385 5.98 -8.16 5.33
C ALA A 385 5.23 -7.69 4.08
N TYR A 386 5.85 -6.85 3.24
CA TYR A 386 5.31 -6.49 1.91
C TYR A 386 5.12 -7.72 1.02
N ARG A 387 6.10 -8.64 0.99
CA ARG A 387 6.03 -9.89 0.22
C ARG A 387 4.82 -10.74 0.65
N TRP A 388 4.63 -10.96 1.95
CA TRP A 388 3.49 -11.72 2.45
C TRP A 388 2.14 -11.00 2.20
N ALA A 389 2.09 -9.68 2.35
CA ALA A 389 0.89 -8.90 2.10
C ALA A 389 0.47 -8.92 0.62
N ILE A 390 1.41 -8.84 -0.33
CA ILE A 390 1.06 -8.92 -1.76
C ILE A 390 0.66 -10.34 -2.17
N LEU A 391 1.26 -11.38 -1.57
CA LEU A 391 0.82 -12.76 -1.76
C LEU A 391 -0.60 -12.99 -1.22
N LEU A 392 -0.92 -12.41 -0.06
CA LEU A 392 -2.29 -12.41 0.50
C LEU A 392 -3.27 -11.76 -0.47
N TYR A 393 -2.95 -10.58 -1.00
CA TYR A 393 -3.81 -9.89 -1.95
C TYR A 393 -4.01 -10.70 -3.25
N LEU A 394 -2.95 -11.34 -3.76
CA LEU A 394 -3.04 -12.20 -4.94
C LEU A 394 -3.90 -13.45 -4.68
N HIS A 395 -3.73 -14.10 -3.52
CA HIS A 395 -4.53 -15.25 -3.10
C HIS A 395 -6.02 -14.91 -3.01
N GLN A 396 -6.34 -13.75 -2.42
CA GLN A 396 -7.72 -13.24 -2.33
C GLN A 396 -8.34 -12.91 -3.70
N ALA A 397 -7.51 -12.69 -4.72
CA ALA A 397 -7.97 -12.42 -6.09
C ALA A 397 -8.11 -13.68 -6.94
N VAL A 398 -7.22 -14.66 -6.75
CA VAL A 398 -7.16 -15.91 -7.52
C VAL A 398 -6.94 -17.11 -6.58
N PRO A 399 -7.97 -17.49 -5.81
CA PRO A 399 -7.89 -18.62 -4.87
C PRO A 399 -7.66 -19.97 -5.58
N GLU A 400 -7.85 -20.03 -6.90
CA GLU A 400 -7.58 -21.23 -7.71
C GLU A 400 -6.09 -21.58 -7.81
N VAL A 401 -5.18 -20.62 -7.55
CA VAL A 401 -3.74 -20.86 -7.53
C VAL A 401 -3.35 -21.42 -6.15
N PRO A 402 -2.68 -22.60 -6.07
CA PRO A 402 -2.27 -23.16 -4.79
C PRO A 402 -1.41 -22.19 -3.96
N SER A 403 -1.87 -21.90 -2.75
CA SER A 403 -1.27 -20.92 -1.84
C SER A 403 -1.58 -21.28 -0.38
N PRO A 404 -0.75 -20.87 0.60
CA PRO A 404 -1.16 -20.87 2.00
C PRO A 404 -2.46 -20.06 2.18
N SER A 405 -3.22 -20.38 3.23
CA SER A 405 -4.49 -19.71 3.48
C SER A 405 -4.34 -18.22 3.79
N SER A 406 -5.41 -17.45 3.61
CA SER A 406 -5.43 -16.01 3.94
C SER A 406 -4.95 -15.74 5.36
N SER A 407 -5.38 -16.57 6.33
CA SER A 407 -4.96 -16.49 7.73
C SER A 407 -3.45 -16.72 7.91
N ILE A 408 -2.85 -17.69 7.23
CA ILE A 408 -1.40 -17.95 7.32
C ILE A 408 -0.60 -16.78 6.76
N LEU A 409 -1.00 -16.28 5.59
CA LEU A 409 -0.32 -15.16 4.93
C LEU A 409 -0.42 -13.88 5.79
N ALA A 410 -1.61 -13.57 6.32
CA ALA A 410 -1.82 -12.43 7.22
C ALA A 410 -1.01 -12.57 8.52
N ASN A 411 -0.95 -13.76 9.11
CA ASN A 411 -0.20 -14.01 10.33
C ASN A 411 1.32 -13.85 10.12
N ASN A 412 1.84 -14.30 8.98
CA ASN A 412 3.25 -14.08 8.62
C ASN A 412 3.57 -12.58 8.44
N THR A 413 2.68 -11.83 7.80
CA THR A 413 2.81 -10.37 7.71
C THR A 413 2.83 -9.72 9.10
N LEU A 414 1.85 -10.05 9.95
CA LEU A 414 1.71 -9.41 11.26
C LEU A 414 2.89 -9.75 12.20
N LYS A 415 3.38 -10.99 12.19
CA LYS A 415 4.55 -11.42 12.97
C LYS A 415 5.79 -10.59 12.65
N LEU A 416 6.07 -10.35 11.37
CA LEU A 416 7.20 -9.52 10.94
C LEU A 416 7.03 -8.06 11.36
N LEU A 417 5.82 -7.51 11.28
CA LEU A 417 5.57 -6.13 11.72
C LEU A 417 5.63 -6.00 13.25
N ALA A 418 5.19 -7.03 13.98
CA ALA A 418 5.19 -7.06 15.44
C ALA A 418 6.62 -7.03 16.03
N THR A 419 7.61 -7.57 15.31
CA THR A 419 9.01 -7.56 15.72
C THR A 419 9.72 -6.24 15.42
N VAL A 420 9.14 -5.36 14.60
CA VAL A 420 9.69 -4.03 14.33
C VAL A 420 9.17 -3.02 15.37
N PRO A 421 10.07 -2.34 16.12
CA PRO A 421 9.68 -1.36 17.12
C PRO A 421 8.91 -0.19 16.52
N LEU A 422 7.92 0.33 17.24
CA LEU A 422 7.15 1.50 16.82
C LEU A 422 7.98 2.79 16.74
N SER A 423 9.21 2.81 17.29
CA SER A 423 10.22 3.87 17.15
C SER A 423 11.06 3.77 15.86
N SER A 424 11.01 2.63 15.16
CA SER A 424 11.71 2.43 13.88
C SER A 424 11.18 3.36 12.79
N ARG A 425 12.05 3.98 12.00
CA ARG A 425 11.62 4.83 10.87
C ARG A 425 10.81 4.09 9.81
N THR A 426 10.98 2.78 9.72
CA THR A 426 10.22 1.91 8.80
C THR A 426 8.73 1.86 9.09
N ASN A 427 8.29 2.37 10.26
CA ASN A 427 6.88 2.46 10.65
C ASN A 427 6.00 3.11 9.55
N ILE A 428 6.51 4.14 8.86
CA ILE A 428 5.80 4.74 7.71
C ILE A 428 5.46 3.74 6.60
N LEU A 429 6.31 2.74 6.39
CA LEU A 429 6.11 1.74 5.35
C LEU A 429 5.12 0.65 5.78
N HIS A 430 4.72 0.59 7.05
CA HIS A 430 3.87 -0.49 7.55
C HIS A 430 2.41 -0.36 7.13
N ILE A 431 1.97 0.82 6.66
CA ILE A 431 0.56 1.12 6.38
C ILE A 431 -0.06 0.07 5.46
N PHE A 432 0.53 -0.16 4.28
CA PHE A 432 0.01 -1.14 3.32
C PHE A 432 -0.01 -2.59 3.87
N PRO A 433 1.13 -3.19 4.29
CA PRO A 433 1.12 -4.58 4.75
C PRO A 433 0.27 -4.79 6.00
N LEU A 434 0.25 -3.82 6.93
CA LEU A 434 -0.61 -3.89 8.12
C LEU A 434 -2.08 -3.82 7.73
N PHE A 435 -2.47 -2.94 6.80
CA PHE A 435 -3.86 -2.79 6.37
C PHE A 435 -4.43 -4.07 5.78
N VAL A 436 -3.71 -4.67 4.82
CA VAL A 436 -4.17 -5.91 4.17
C VAL A 436 -4.25 -7.06 5.18
N ALA A 437 -3.23 -7.22 6.04
CA ALA A 437 -3.22 -8.29 7.04
C ALA A 437 -4.30 -8.10 8.13
N SER A 438 -4.53 -6.86 8.60
CA SER A 438 -5.48 -6.55 9.67
C SER A 438 -6.90 -7.04 9.36
N CYS A 439 -7.28 -7.04 8.09
CA CYS A 439 -8.61 -7.45 7.63
C CYS A 439 -8.91 -8.95 7.86
N GLU A 440 -7.90 -9.78 8.12
CA GLU A 440 -8.03 -11.24 8.21
C GLU A 440 -8.18 -11.79 9.64
N PHE A 441 -8.09 -10.93 10.67
CA PHE A 441 -8.14 -11.38 12.07
C PHE A 441 -9.56 -11.34 12.64
N GLU A 442 -9.93 -12.43 13.32
CA GLU A 442 -11.24 -12.58 13.97
C GLU A 442 -11.18 -12.55 15.50
N ASP A 443 -10.04 -12.92 16.09
CA ASP A 443 -9.88 -13.01 17.54
C ASP A 443 -9.77 -11.60 18.16
N GLU A 444 -10.52 -11.36 19.24
CA GLU A 444 -10.62 -10.03 19.86
C GLU A 444 -9.28 -9.54 20.42
N GLU A 445 -8.45 -10.45 20.95
CA GLU A 445 -7.10 -10.11 21.45
C GLU A 445 -6.19 -9.60 20.32
N ASP A 446 -6.20 -10.29 19.17
CA ASP A 446 -5.43 -9.88 18.00
C ASP A 446 -5.95 -8.55 17.44
N ARG A 447 -7.28 -8.38 17.36
CA ARG A 447 -7.91 -7.13 16.91
C ARG A 447 -7.55 -5.95 17.80
N GLU A 448 -7.56 -6.13 19.12
CA GLU A 448 -7.15 -5.09 20.07
C GLU A 448 -5.69 -4.72 19.89
N TRP A 449 -4.78 -5.70 19.77
CA TRP A 449 -3.36 -5.44 19.49
C TRP A 449 -3.16 -4.67 18.18
N ILE A 450 -3.86 -5.08 17.11
CA ILE A 450 -3.84 -4.41 15.80
C ILE A 450 -4.29 -2.96 15.95
N MET A 451 -5.41 -2.70 16.64
CA MET A 451 -5.92 -1.36 16.85
C MET A 451 -4.96 -0.49 17.67
N GLN A 452 -4.36 -1.03 18.73
CA GLN A 452 -3.33 -0.32 19.51
C GLN A 452 -2.12 0.04 18.63
N ARG A 453 -1.69 -0.86 17.75
CA ARG A 453 -0.62 -0.58 16.79
C ARG A 453 -1.00 0.58 15.86
N TRP A 454 -2.19 0.56 15.26
CA TRP A 454 -2.67 1.66 14.40
C TRP A 454 -2.75 3.00 15.13
N VAL A 455 -3.24 3.01 16.38
CA VAL A 455 -3.27 4.22 17.22
C VAL A 455 -1.86 4.75 17.47
N ALA A 456 -0.90 3.88 17.79
CA ALA A 456 0.48 4.30 17.98
C ALA A 456 1.13 4.82 16.68
N MET A 457 0.84 4.19 15.54
CA MET A 457 1.26 4.69 14.23
C MET A 457 0.65 6.06 13.95
N GLN A 458 -0.63 6.26 14.24
CA GLN A 458 -1.30 7.54 14.01
C GLN A 458 -0.72 8.68 14.87
N ASN A 459 -0.44 8.40 16.14
CA ASN A 459 0.18 9.37 17.04
C ASN A 459 1.58 9.83 16.57
N ARG A 460 2.30 8.94 15.88
CA ARG A 460 3.63 9.21 15.34
C ARG A 460 3.59 9.89 13.97
N LEU A 461 2.79 9.36 13.04
CA LEU A 461 2.80 9.77 11.64
C LEU A 461 1.83 10.92 11.34
N ARG A 462 0.75 11.08 12.11
CA ARG A 462 -0.19 12.21 12.03
C ARG A 462 -0.73 12.47 10.61
N ILE A 463 -1.15 11.42 9.92
CA ILE A 463 -1.61 11.47 8.53
C ILE A 463 -3.04 10.94 8.42
N GLY A 464 -3.85 11.56 7.55
CA GLY A 464 -5.28 11.23 7.42
C GLY A 464 -5.56 9.83 6.87
N ASN A 465 -4.62 9.26 6.10
CA ASN A 465 -4.75 7.92 5.51
C ASN A 465 -4.85 6.79 6.55
N ILE A 466 -4.27 6.94 7.75
CA ILE A 466 -4.36 5.93 8.81
C ILE A 466 -5.79 5.85 9.37
N ASP A 467 -6.43 6.99 9.60
CA ASP A 467 -7.82 7.03 10.10
C ASP A 467 -8.74 6.30 9.11
N ARG A 468 -8.50 6.54 7.83
CA ARG A 468 -9.17 5.91 6.69
C ARG A 468 -8.95 4.40 6.63
N CYS A 469 -7.72 3.91 6.81
CA CYS A 469 -7.45 2.48 6.93
C CYS A 469 -8.23 1.83 8.08
N VAL A 470 -8.24 2.47 9.27
CA VAL A 470 -8.92 1.95 10.46
C VAL A 470 -10.44 1.88 10.27
N GLU A 471 -11.05 2.87 9.62
CA GLU A 471 -12.47 2.86 9.27
C GLU A 471 -12.83 1.64 8.41
N VAL A 472 -12.05 1.36 7.36
CA VAL A 472 -12.27 0.21 6.46
C VAL A 472 -12.06 -1.12 7.20
N ILE A 473 -11.00 -1.24 8.00
CA ILE A 473 -10.71 -2.47 8.77
C ILE A 473 -11.89 -2.82 9.68
N ARG A 474 -12.40 -1.84 10.44
CA ARG A 474 -13.55 -2.05 11.34
C ARG A 474 -14.79 -2.47 10.59
N GLU A 475 -15.04 -1.90 9.42
CA GLU A 475 -16.19 -2.28 8.60
C GLU A 475 -16.05 -3.70 8.03
N VAL A 476 -14.84 -4.09 7.59
CA VAL A 476 -14.57 -5.48 7.16
C VAL A 476 -14.87 -6.46 8.29
N TRP A 477 -14.35 -6.20 9.50
CA TRP A 477 -14.62 -7.02 10.67
C TRP A 477 -16.11 -7.10 10.97
N ARG A 478 -16.81 -5.96 10.99
CA ARG A 478 -18.26 -5.91 11.22
C ARG A 478 -19.04 -6.75 10.20
N ARG A 479 -18.72 -6.66 8.91
CA ARG A 479 -19.39 -7.45 7.85
C ARG A 479 -19.14 -8.95 8.03
N ARG A 480 -17.90 -9.34 8.32
CA ARG A 480 -17.51 -10.75 8.55
C ARG A 480 -18.19 -11.31 9.81
N ASP A 481 -18.24 -10.55 10.89
CA ASP A 481 -18.86 -10.97 12.16
C ASP A 481 -20.37 -11.20 11.99
N VAL A 482 -21.07 -10.29 11.29
CA VAL A 482 -22.51 -10.45 10.97
C VAL A 482 -22.74 -11.70 10.12
N ALA A 483 -21.92 -11.93 9.09
CA ALA A 483 -22.03 -13.10 8.24
C ALA A 483 -21.76 -14.41 9.00
N LYS A 484 -20.79 -14.40 9.92
CA LYS A 484 -20.47 -15.53 10.80
C LYS A 484 -21.62 -15.82 11.76
N GLU A 485 -22.21 -14.80 12.37
CA GLU A 485 -23.37 -14.96 13.26
C GLU A 485 -24.58 -15.56 12.51
N GLU A 486 -24.89 -15.06 11.32
CA GLU A 486 -25.99 -15.57 10.50
C GLU A 486 -25.78 -17.05 10.12
N ARG A 487 -24.55 -17.43 9.74
CA ARG A 487 -24.19 -18.83 9.48
C ARG A 487 -24.39 -19.72 10.71
N LEU A 488 -24.04 -19.24 11.89
CA LEU A 488 -24.24 -19.98 13.15
C LEU A 488 -25.73 -20.11 13.51
N ARG A 489 -26.53 -19.06 13.29
CA ARG A 489 -27.99 -19.07 13.50
C ARG A 489 -28.68 -20.07 12.58
N LEU A 490 -28.33 -20.09 11.30
CA LEU A 490 -28.87 -21.05 10.32
C LEU A 490 -28.53 -22.51 10.67
N ARG A 491 -27.33 -22.77 11.20
CA ARG A 491 -26.92 -24.10 11.68
C ARG A 491 -27.62 -24.52 12.97
N SER A 492 -27.99 -23.56 13.82
CA SER A 492 -28.62 -23.82 15.13
C SER A 492 -30.14 -24.00 15.08
N ARG A 493 -30.78 -23.73 13.93
CA ARG A 493 -32.22 -24.00 13.75
C ARG A 493 -32.48 -25.51 13.79
N PRO A 494 -33.24 -26.03 14.76
CA PRO A 494 -33.62 -27.44 14.76
C PRO A 494 -34.42 -27.72 13.49
N GLY A 495 -33.95 -28.68 12.69
CA GLY A 495 -34.68 -29.11 11.50
C GLY A 495 -36.13 -29.41 11.86
N SER A 496 -37.05 -28.71 11.20
CA SER A 496 -38.46 -29.09 11.17
C SER A 496 -38.50 -30.58 10.85
N ARG A 497 -38.98 -31.37 11.82
CA ARG A 497 -39.27 -32.80 11.63
C ARG A 497 -40.00 -32.92 10.31
N LYS A 498 -39.36 -33.54 9.30
CA LYS A 498 -40.05 -34.02 8.11
C LYS A 498 -41.26 -34.80 8.63
N GLY A 499 -42.45 -34.25 8.36
CA GLY A 499 -43.70 -34.87 8.71
C GLY A 499 -43.68 -36.31 8.25
N SER A 500 -43.95 -37.21 9.20
CA SER A 500 -44.35 -38.57 8.90
C SER A 500 -45.58 -38.49 8.01
N MET A 501 -45.38 -38.65 6.70
CA MET A 501 -46.47 -38.86 5.77
C MET A 501 -46.71 -40.37 5.71
N VAL A 502 -47.50 -40.84 6.68
CA VAL A 502 -48.18 -42.13 6.58
C VAL A 502 -49.24 -41.96 5.51
N VAL A 503 -49.07 -42.60 4.36
CA VAL A 503 -50.16 -42.84 3.42
C VAL A 503 -50.23 -44.34 3.18
N HIS A 504 -51.42 -44.87 3.46
CA HIS A 504 -51.84 -46.25 3.39
C HIS A 504 -51.41 -46.95 2.10
N GLY A 505 -51.08 -48.23 2.27
CA GLY A 505 -50.98 -49.17 1.17
C GLY A 505 -52.36 -49.48 0.60
N ASP A 506 -52.39 -49.66 -0.71
CA ASP A 506 -53.26 -50.61 -1.39
C ASP A 506 -52.59 -51.01 -2.70
N ASN A 507 -52.15 -52.27 -2.76
CA ASN A 507 -51.96 -53.03 -3.98
C ASN A 507 -53.24 -53.86 -4.15
N PRO A 508 -53.74 -54.17 -5.37
CA PRO A 508 -53.00 -55.14 -6.18
C PRO A 508 -53.22 -55.10 -7.71
N SER A 509 -52.26 -55.72 -8.40
CA SER A 509 -52.45 -56.83 -9.36
C SER A 509 -51.99 -56.63 -10.82
N LYS A 510 -51.33 -57.71 -11.28
CA LYS A 510 -51.07 -58.19 -12.66
C LYS A 510 -49.88 -57.57 -13.40
N LEU A 511 -49.11 -58.29 -14.21
CA LEU A 511 -48.79 -59.71 -14.46
C LEU A 511 -47.81 -59.64 -15.65
N GLY A 512 -46.73 -60.43 -15.69
CA GLY A 512 -46.09 -60.79 -16.97
C GLY A 512 -44.57 -60.69 -17.06
N ASN A 513 -43.89 -61.78 -16.68
CA ASN A 513 -42.85 -62.55 -17.40
C ASN A 513 -41.97 -61.89 -18.50
N VAL A 514 -40.70 -62.28 -18.78
CA VAL A 514 -39.66 -63.19 -18.24
C VAL A 514 -38.41 -63.01 -19.18
N TYR A 515 -37.23 -63.45 -18.70
CA TYR A 515 -35.89 -63.67 -19.32
C TYR A 515 -34.87 -62.57 -18.94
N GLY A 516 -33.90 -62.80 -18.04
CA GLY A 516 -32.83 -63.82 -18.05
C GLY A 516 -31.57 -63.17 -18.64
N ALA A 517 -30.50 -62.84 -17.90
CA ALA A 517 -29.56 -63.79 -17.31
C ALA A 517 -28.72 -63.17 -16.16
N SER A 518 -28.30 -64.08 -15.28
CA SER A 518 -27.47 -63.94 -14.08
C SER A 518 -25.99 -63.66 -14.39
N ILE A 519 -25.26 -63.02 -13.47
CA ILE A 519 -24.19 -63.65 -12.65
C ILE A 519 -23.74 -62.65 -11.55
N ASP A 520 -24.11 -63.02 -10.31
CA ASP A 520 -23.37 -63.01 -9.03
C ASP A 520 -22.60 -61.77 -8.55
N SER A 521 -23.02 -61.08 -7.48
CA SER A 521 -22.87 -61.38 -6.02
C SER A 521 -21.45 -61.03 -5.51
N ASN A 522 -21.17 -60.32 -4.41
CA ASN A 522 -21.80 -60.06 -3.11
C ASN A 522 -21.30 -58.68 -2.61
N GLN A 523 -22.13 -57.72 -2.20
CA GLN A 523 -22.60 -57.47 -0.83
C GLN A 523 -21.70 -57.93 0.34
N ALA A 524 -21.16 -56.95 1.07
CA ALA A 524 -21.29 -56.88 2.54
C ALA A 524 -20.97 -55.46 3.03
N SER A 525 -22.02 -54.69 3.32
CA SER A 525 -21.98 -53.59 4.28
C SER A 525 -22.44 -54.12 5.63
N LEU A 526 -21.67 -53.85 6.69
CA LEU A 526 -22.11 -53.94 8.08
C LEU A 526 -21.51 -52.76 8.84
N GLY A 527 -22.38 -51.92 9.40
CA GLY A 527 -22.01 -50.77 10.21
C GLY A 527 -21.59 -51.14 11.64
N GLY A 528 -20.97 -50.18 12.33
CA GLY A 528 -20.54 -50.34 13.73
C GLY A 528 -19.77 -49.15 14.28
N LEU A 529 -20.48 -48.05 14.49
CA LEU A 529 -20.41 -47.06 15.56
C LEU A 529 -19.21 -47.04 16.58
N TYR A 530 -18.58 -45.86 16.67
CA TYR A 530 -17.81 -45.18 17.74
C TYR A 530 -16.82 -45.93 18.67
N SER A 531 -15.55 -45.49 18.65
CA SER A 531 -14.70 -45.41 19.85
C SER A 531 -13.63 -44.32 19.72
N THR A 532 -13.45 -43.58 20.80
CA THR A 532 -12.58 -42.41 21.01
C THR A 532 -11.11 -42.76 21.29
N SER A 533 -10.23 -41.83 20.91
CA SER A 533 -8.92 -41.50 21.51
C SER A 533 -7.62 -42.12 20.93
N PRO A 534 -6.48 -41.37 21.04
CA PRO A 534 -5.59 -41.11 19.91
C PRO A 534 -4.19 -41.73 20.08
N THR A 535 -3.46 -41.86 18.96
CA THR A 535 -2.01 -41.63 18.77
C THR A 535 -1.54 -42.43 17.55
N HIS A 536 -1.04 -41.77 16.51
CA HIS A 536 0.31 -41.97 15.96
C HIS A 536 0.43 -41.20 14.63
N LYS A 537 1.41 -40.29 14.63
CA LYS A 537 1.85 -39.49 13.49
C LYS A 537 2.21 -40.40 12.31
N ARG A 538 1.57 -40.19 11.16
CA ARG A 538 2.13 -40.51 9.85
C ARG A 538 2.19 -39.22 9.05
N GLN A 539 3.42 -38.84 8.75
CA GLN A 539 3.80 -37.71 7.93
C GLN A 539 3.32 -37.98 6.50
N GLY A 540 2.14 -37.45 6.17
CA GLY A 540 1.58 -37.48 4.82
C GLY A 540 2.03 -36.25 4.06
N SER A 541 2.50 -36.46 2.83
CA SER A 541 2.74 -35.41 1.83
C SER A 541 1.64 -34.37 1.85
N ILE A 542 1.98 -33.10 2.16
CA ILE A 542 1.05 -31.98 2.09
C ILE A 542 0.82 -31.71 0.61
N VAL A 543 -0.18 -32.35 0.03
CA VAL A 543 -0.82 -31.83 -1.18
C VAL A 543 -1.36 -30.46 -0.78
N PRO A 544 -1.00 -29.35 -1.45
CA PRO A 544 -1.53 -28.04 -1.09
C PRO A 544 -3.04 -28.11 -1.30
N ILE A 545 -3.77 -28.13 -0.19
CA ILE A 545 -5.23 -28.03 -0.18
C ILE A 545 -5.52 -26.63 -0.68
N VAL A 546 -6.12 -26.52 -1.87
CA VAL A 546 -6.70 -25.27 -2.35
C VAL A 546 -7.70 -24.84 -1.28
N GLU A 547 -7.43 -23.72 -0.61
CA GLU A 547 -8.39 -23.14 0.32
C GLU A 547 -9.66 -22.82 -0.46
N GLU A 548 -10.80 -23.35 0.00
CA GLU A 548 -12.10 -22.95 -0.54
C GLU A 548 -12.45 -21.58 0.07
N LEU A 549 -11.82 -20.53 -0.46
CA LEU A 549 -12.04 -19.16 -0.04
C LEU A 549 -13.47 -18.72 -0.38
N ASP A 550 -14.18 -18.22 0.62
CA ASP A 550 -15.53 -17.70 0.47
C ASP A 550 -15.57 -16.54 -0.54
N PHE A 551 -16.49 -16.59 -1.51
CA PHE A 551 -16.61 -15.57 -2.55
C PHE A 551 -16.68 -14.16 -1.97
N GLU A 552 -17.41 -13.98 -0.86
CA GLU A 552 -17.56 -12.68 -0.21
C GLU A 552 -16.24 -12.12 0.36
N GLN A 553 -15.25 -12.97 0.61
CA GLN A 553 -13.91 -12.59 1.09
C GLN A 553 -12.91 -12.36 -0.04
N THR A 554 -13.27 -12.69 -1.28
CA THR A 554 -12.44 -12.40 -2.46
C THR A 554 -12.46 -10.90 -2.79
N VAL A 555 -11.54 -10.44 -3.64
CA VAL A 555 -11.50 -9.05 -4.12
C VAL A 555 -12.78 -8.56 -4.81
N ARG A 556 -13.69 -9.48 -5.20
CA ARG A 556 -15.02 -9.18 -5.76
C ARG A 556 -16.10 -9.03 -4.69
N GLY A 557 -15.92 -9.72 -3.57
CA GLY A 557 -16.88 -9.85 -2.49
C GLY A 557 -17.04 -8.60 -1.63
N SER A 558 -18.14 -8.54 -0.88
CA SER A 558 -18.48 -7.41 -0.02
C SER A 558 -17.78 -7.44 1.36
N HIS A 559 -17.18 -8.57 1.75
CA HIS A 559 -16.44 -8.72 3.01
C HIS A 559 -14.93 -8.55 2.86
N HIS A 560 -14.47 -8.17 1.66
CA HIS A 560 -13.10 -7.77 1.39
C HIS A 560 -12.98 -6.24 1.47
N TRP A 561 -11.81 -5.73 1.87
CA TRP A 561 -11.59 -4.29 2.04
C TRP A 561 -11.81 -3.49 0.75
N VAL A 562 -11.46 -4.04 -0.42
CA VAL A 562 -11.80 -3.46 -1.73
C VAL A 562 -13.32 -3.35 -1.89
N GLY A 563 -14.08 -4.38 -1.52
CA GLY A 563 -15.53 -4.36 -1.58
C GLY A 563 -16.14 -3.27 -0.68
N VAL A 564 -15.59 -3.11 0.53
CA VAL A 564 -15.98 -2.02 1.43
C VAL A 564 -15.72 -0.65 0.79
N MET A 565 -14.51 -0.43 0.27
CA MET A 565 -14.14 0.84 -0.38
C MET A 565 -15.03 1.15 -1.59
N ARG A 566 -15.36 0.13 -2.39
CA ARG A 566 -16.30 0.24 -3.52
C ARG A 566 -17.67 0.69 -3.04
N ASP A 567 -18.23 0.00 -2.05
CA ASP A 567 -19.60 0.23 -1.58
C ASP A 567 -19.74 1.60 -0.88
N TRP A 568 -18.66 2.10 -0.27
CA TRP A 568 -18.60 3.44 0.32
C TRP A 568 -18.29 4.55 -0.69
N ASN A 569 -18.04 4.20 -1.96
CA ASN A 569 -17.62 5.15 -2.99
C ASN A 569 -16.45 6.01 -2.50
N TRP A 570 -15.44 5.33 -1.97
CA TRP A 570 -14.34 5.89 -1.19
C TRP A 570 -13.53 6.96 -1.92
N GLU A 571 -13.45 6.86 -3.25
CA GLU A 571 -12.69 7.80 -4.09
C GLU A 571 -13.49 9.08 -4.42
N GLY A 572 -14.76 9.18 -3.98
CA GLY A 572 -15.67 10.25 -4.36
C GLY A 572 -16.43 9.93 -5.65
N LYS A 573 -17.60 10.54 -5.87
CA LYS A 573 -18.31 10.41 -7.16
C LYS A 573 -17.65 11.38 -8.12
N TYR A 574 -16.84 10.86 -9.05
CA TYR A 574 -16.51 11.62 -10.23
C TYR A 574 -17.78 11.69 -11.09
N ASN A 575 -18.37 12.88 -11.19
CA ASN A 575 -19.43 13.13 -12.16
C ASN A 575 -18.80 13.05 -13.55
N THR A 576 -18.65 11.84 -14.10
CA THR A 576 -18.56 11.70 -15.55
C THR A 576 -19.91 12.14 -16.08
N LYS A 577 -20.00 13.38 -16.56
CA LYS A 577 -21.12 13.80 -17.38
C LYS A 577 -21.21 12.80 -18.51
N THR A 578 -22.31 12.06 -18.51
CA THR A 578 -22.69 11.22 -19.64
C THR A 578 -23.16 12.23 -20.69
N ASP A 579 -22.32 12.50 -21.69
CA ASP A 579 -22.73 13.27 -22.85
C ASP A 579 -23.86 12.49 -23.55
N GLN A 580 -25.04 13.11 -23.59
CA GLN A 580 -26.18 12.72 -24.42
C GLN A 580 -26.11 13.41 -25.78
#